data_AF-A0A3M1DL67-F1
#
_entry.id   AF-A0A3M1DL67-F1
#
_cell.length_a   1.000
_cell.length_b   1.000
_cell.length_c   1.000
_cell.angle_alpha   90.00
_cell.angle_beta   90.00
_cell.angle_gamma   90.00
#
_symmetry.space_group_name_H-M   'P 1'
#
loop_
_entity.id
_entity.type
_entity.pdbx_description
1 polymer ?
#
loop_
_entity_poly.entity_id
_entity_poly.type
_entity_poly.pdbx_seq_one_letter_code
_entity_poly.pdbx_strand_id
1 'polypeptide(L)'
;QAFRAQFADAGDPVGRYCYEVTHKSDSPCPPQHCAVLKAAESGRQERAEHFHTGPDGGEQIIEAVARPVGPGPAILYCLRDVTECHQSREQIRNLANYDPLTGLPNRVLFMQQLEAAIEKAGAGHGRVAVMFFDLDRFKGINDTLGHAVGDRLLLGISQRLAECLRRIDVIARVGGDEFVVILPELKDDEEAEAVAARCLKRLSEAFDIEGQEVFSTVSIGMACFPDDGQEAEALLKNAEFAMYQAKEGGRNTWRRFCLEHNAGAVERLVLETGLRHALENGELFLQYQPQVLAEDGRWGGMEALCRWQHPYLGLVPPVKFIPIAEQSGLIGE
;
A
#
# COMPACT_ATOMS: atom_id res chain seq x y z
N GLN A 1 49.57 -9.05 9.05
CA GLN A 1 49.07 -9.57 10.34
C GLN A 1 47.65 -10.13 10.22
N ALA A 2 46.68 -9.43 9.63
CA ALA A 2 45.31 -9.94 9.44
C ALA A 2 45.19 -11.26 8.64
N PHE A 3 45.92 -11.40 7.53
CA PHE A 3 45.95 -12.64 6.72
C PHE A 3 46.46 -13.87 7.49
N ARG A 4 47.44 -13.67 8.39
CA ARG A 4 47.95 -14.74 9.26
C ARG A 4 46.98 -15.09 10.39
N ALA A 5 46.09 -14.20 10.80
CA ALA A 5 45.12 -14.48 11.85
C ALA A 5 43.92 -15.29 11.32
N GLN A 6 43.50 -15.04 10.08
CA GLN A 6 42.36 -15.72 9.46
C GLN A 6 42.72 -17.11 8.89
N PHE A 7 44.00 -17.33 8.54
CA PHE A 7 44.54 -18.60 8.04
C PHE A 7 45.67 -19.16 8.92
N ALA A 8 45.70 -18.81 10.22
CA ALA A 8 46.74 -19.24 11.17
C ALA A 8 46.91 -20.77 11.22
N ASP A 9 45.81 -21.51 11.07
CA ASP A 9 45.78 -22.98 11.10
C ASP A 9 46.22 -23.64 9.78
N ALA A 10 46.49 -22.88 8.71
CA ALA A 10 46.76 -23.45 7.39
C ALA A 10 48.21 -23.94 7.18
N GLY A 11 49.12 -23.72 8.14
CA GLY A 11 50.53 -24.09 8.00
C GLY A 11 51.27 -23.27 6.93
N ASP A 12 52.40 -23.79 6.43
CA ASP A 12 53.10 -23.20 5.28
C ASP A 12 52.27 -23.44 3.99
N PRO A 13 51.79 -22.39 3.30
CA PRO A 13 50.99 -22.55 2.09
C PRO A 13 51.80 -23.01 0.87
N VAL A 14 53.13 -23.05 0.96
CA VAL A 14 53.99 -23.49 -0.16
C VAL A 14 53.71 -24.95 -0.52
N GLY A 15 53.34 -25.19 -1.78
CA GLY A 15 53.03 -26.52 -2.32
C GLY A 15 51.57 -26.95 -2.20
N ARG A 16 50.69 -26.10 -1.65
CA ARG A 16 49.25 -26.36 -1.52
C ARG A 16 48.43 -25.61 -2.57
N TYR A 17 47.24 -26.13 -2.87
CA TYR A 17 46.30 -25.49 -3.78
C TYR A 17 45.46 -24.43 -3.07
N CYS A 18 44.96 -23.44 -3.83
CA CYS A 18 44.15 -22.36 -3.26
C CYS A 18 42.91 -22.88 -2.52
N TYR A 19 42.23 -23.91 -3.03
CA TYR A 19 41.02 -24.47 -2.41
C TYR A 19 41.30 -25.21 -1.09
N GLU A 20 42.51 -25.75 -0.92
CA GLU A 20 42.93 -26.40 0.33
C GLU A 20 43.25 -25.37 1.42
N VAL A 21 43.89 -24.26 1.03
CA VAL A 21 44.32 -23.21 1.96
C VAL A 21 43.17 -22.28 2.31
N THR A 22 42.33 -21.94 1.33
CA THR A 22 41.35 -20.87 1.48
C THR A 22 39.90 -21.33 1.60
N HIS A 23 39.56 -22.51 1.07
CA HIS A 23 38.19 -23.06 1.11
C HIS A 23 38.08 -24.26 2.08
N LYS A 24 39.20 -24.76 2.64
CA LYS A 24 39.28 -26.05 3.37
C LYS A 24 38.54 -27.17 2.64
N SER A 25 38.63 -27.14 1.31
CA SER A 25 38.02 -28.11 0.41
C SER A 25 39.09 -29.09 -0.07
N ASP A 26 38.71 -30.34 -0.30
CA ASP A 26 39.57 -31.35 -0.94
C ASP A 26 39.41 -31.36 -2.47
N SER A 27 38.51 -30.53 -3.02
CA SER A 27 38.23 -30.44 -4.44
C SER A 27 38.33 -29.00 -4.97
N PRO A 28 38.86 -28.81 -6.19
CA PRO A 28 38.96 -27.50 -6.81
C PRO A 28 37.56 -26.91 -7.08
N CYS A 29 37.49 -25.58 -7.08
CA CYS A 29 36.30 -24.89 -7.57
C CYS A 29 36.09 -25.18 -9.07
N PRO A 30 34.83 -25.19 -9.56
CA PRO A 30 34.56 -25.32 -10.98
C PRO A 30 35.38 -24.30 -11.78
N PRO A 31 36.05 -24.69 -12.88
CA PRO A 31 36.93 -23.79 -13.64
C PRO A 31 36.23 -22.49 -14.06
N GLN A 32 34.95 -22.59 -14.40
CA GLN A 32 34.06 -21.47 -14.75
C GLN A 32 33.82 -20.44 -13.64
N HIS A 33 34.11 -20.76 -12.38
CA HIS A 33 33.99 -19.86 -11.23
C HIS A 33 35.35 -19.53 -10.57
N CYS A 34 36.45 -20.05 -11.11
CA CYS A 34 37.78 -19.81 -10.55
C CYS A 34 38.36 -18.47 -11.02
N ALA A 35 38.37 -17.45 -10.15
CA ALA A 35 38.97 -16.16 -10.46
C ALA A 35 40.47 -16.26 -10.81
N VAL A 36 41.19 -17.20 -10.18
CA VAL A 36 42.63 -17.40 -10.44
C VAL A 36 42.90 -17.90 -11.86
N LEU A 37 42.15 -18.91 -12.31
CA LEU A 37 42.30 -19.45 -13.67
C LEU A 37 41.90 -18.40 -14.71
N LYS A 38 40.77 -17.71 -14.50
CA LYS A 38 40.34 -16.64 -15.40
C LYS A 38 41.38 -15.52 -15.49
N ALA A 39 41.98 -15.12 -14.37
CA ALA A 39 43.00 -14.07 -14.37
C ALA A 39 44.29 -14.52 -15.07
N ALA A 40 44.66 -15.80 -14.95
CA ALA A 40 45.79 -16.40 -15.65
C ALA A 40 45.59 -16.39 -17.17
N GLU A 41 44.37 -16.74 -17.62
CA GLU A 41 44.01 -16.82 -19.04
C GLU A 41 43.80 -15.44 -19.66
N SER A 42 43.11 -14.54 -18.95
CA SER A 42 42.74 -13.22 -19.47
C SER A 42 43.85 -12.19 -19.35
N GLY A 43 44.84 -12.42 -18.47
CA GLY A 43 45.88 -11.45 -18.13
C GLY A 43 45.33 -10.20 -17.43
N ARG A 44 44.08 -10.23 -16.95
CA ARG A 44 43.38 -9.09 -16.32
C ARG A 44 42.95 -9.44 -14.90
N GLN A 45 42.51 -8.42 -14.17
CA GLN A 45 41.89 -8.63 -12.87
C GLN A 45 40.51 -9.27 -13.05
N GLU A 46 40.27 -10.35 -12.31
CA GLU A 46 39.03 -11.09 -12.31
C GLU A 46 38.42 -11.14 -10.92
N ARG A 47 37.08 -11.22 -10.88
CA ARG A 47 36.31 -11.32 -9.65
C ARG A 47 35.35 -12.50 -9.73
N ALA A 48 35.21 -13.23 -8.63
CA ALA A 48 34.21 -14.28 -8.47
C ALA A 48 33.63 -14.24 -7.06
N GLU A 49 32.37 -14.60 -6.92
CA GLU A 49 31.71 -14.80 -5.64
C GLU A 49 31.58 -16.30 -5.38
N HIS A 50 31.94 -16.72 -4.17
CA HIS A 50 31.90 -18.10 -3.75
C HIS A 50 30.95 -18.23 -2.56
N PHE A 51 30.08 -19.25 -2.60
CA PHE A 51 29.23 -19.64 -1.48
C PHE A 51 29.92 -20.73 -0.70
N HIS A 52 30.11 -20.51 0.59
CA HIS A 52 30.78 -21.41 1.50
C HIS A 52 29.83 -21.77 2.64
N THR A 53 29.93 -22.99 3.14
CA THR A 53 29.34 -23.35 4.43
C THR A 53 30.44 -23.27 5.47
N GLY A 54 30.28 -22.39 6.46
CA GLY A 54 31.21 -22.26 7.57
C GLY A 54 31.22 -23.51 8.47
N PRO A 55 32.19 -23.63 9.39
CA PRO A 55 32.29 -24.76 10.32
C PRO A 55 31.03 -24.99 11.17
N ASP A 56 30.29 -23.90 11.45
CA ASP A 56 29.08 -23.90 12.27
C ASP A 56 27.80 -24.15 11.43
N GLY A 57 27.93 -24.45 10.13
CA GLY A 57 26.81 -24.69 9.21
C GLY A 57 26.19 -23.43 8.60
N GLY A 58 26.67 -22.23 8.96
CA GLY A 58 26.19 -20.96 8.38
C GLY A 58 26.72 -20.72 6.96
N GLU A 59 25.89 -20.14 6.09
CA GLU A 59 26.34 -19.71 4.76
C GLU A 59 27.21 -18.45 4.84
N GLN A 60 28.37 -18.50 4.21
CA GLN A 60 29.29 -17.39 4.02
C GLN A 60 29.45 -17.07 2.54
N ILE A 61 29.42 -15.79 2.19
CA ILE A 61 29.64 -15.30 0.84
C ILE A 61 31.04 -14.69 0.80
N ILE A 62 31.93 -15.29 0.01
CA ILE A 62 33.32 -14.87 -0.12
C ILE A 62 33.54 -14.24 -1.50
N GLU A 63 33.93 -12.96 -1.51
CA GLU A 63 34.39 -12.28 -2.71
C GLU A 63 35.86 -12.60 -2.94
N ALA A 64 36.15 -13.19 -4.10
CA ALA A 64 37.48 -13.57 -4.54
C ALA A 64 37.95 -12.67 -5.69
N VAL A 65 39.07 -11.98 -5.49
CA VAL A 65 39.69 -11.10 -6.50
C VAL A 65 41.07 -11.65 -6.85
N ALA A 66 41.28 -11.95 -8.13
CA ALA A 66 42.55 -12.44 -8.66
C ALA A 66 43.14 -11.44 -9.66
N ARG A 67 44.43 -11.15 -9.57
CA ARG A 67 45.12 -10.24 -10.50
C ARG A 67 46.54 -10.72 -10.82
N PRO A 68 46.97 -10.77 -12.10
CA PRO A 68 48.35 -11.06 -12.46
C PRO A 68 49.34 -10.02 -11.91
N VAL A 69 50.50 -10.48 -11.47
CA VAL A 69 51.56 -9.64 -10.90
C VAL A 69 52.81 -9.74 -11.77
N GLY A 70 53.05 -8.68 -12.53
CA GLY A 70 54.20 -8.58 -13.44
C GLY A 70 54.11 -9.54 -14.64
N PRO A 71 55.19 -9.71 -15.40
CA PRO A 71 55.23 -10.54 -16.61
C PRO A 71 55.33 -12.05 -16.35
N GLY A 72 55.30 -12.50 -15.08
CA GLY A 72 55.44 -13.91 -14.70
C GLY A 72 54.10 -14.59 -14.38
N PRO A 73 54.12 -15.88 -14.01
CA PRO A 73 52.91 -16.65 -13.69
C PRO A 73 52.30 -16.31 -12.31
N ALA A 74 52.74 -15.23 -11.68
CA ALA A 74 52.32 -14.86 -10.34
C ALA A 74 50.95 -14.18 -10.37
N ILE A 75 50.05 -14.61 -9.47
CA ILE A 75 48.71 -14.04 -9.31
C ILE A 75 48.53 -13.64 -7.85
N LEU A 76 48.14 -12.40 -7.61
CA LEU A 76 47.65 -11.94 -6.33
C LEU A 76 46.19 -12.40 -6.17
N TYR A 77 45.91 -13.18 -5.14
CA TYR A 77 44.58 -13.67 -4.82
C TYR A 77 44.15 -13.12 -3.45
N CYS A 78 43.10 -12.30 -3.45
CA CYS A 78 42.52 -11.69 -2.26
C CYS A 78 41.12 -12.25 -2.03
N LEU A 79 40.83 -12.57 -0.78
CA LEU A 79 39.52 -13.05 -0.35
C LEU A 79 38.96 -12.09 0.69
N ARG A 80 37.68 -11.80 0.58
CA ARG A 80 36.95 -10.97 1.51
C ARG A 80 35.63 -11.64 1.84
N ASP A 81 35.36 -11.81 3.13
CA ASP A 81 34.01 -12.17 3.58
C ASP A 81 33.09 -10.96 3.38
N VAL A 82 32.08 -11.13 2.53
CA VAL A 82 31.08 -10.11 2.20
C VAL A 82 29.69 -10.52 2.69
N THR A 83 29.59 -11.55 3.53
CA THR A 83 28.32 -12.07 4.07
C THR A 83 27.49 -10.98 4.74
N GLU A 84 28.09 -10.24 5.67
CA GLU A 84 27.42 -9.14 6.38
C GLU A 84 26.98 -8.03 5.41
N CYS A 85 27.75 -7.77 4.34
CA CYS A 85 27.41 -6.78 3.34
C CYS A 85 26.20 -7.22 2.49
N HIS A 86 26.13 -8.49 2.11
CA HIS A 86 24.99 -9.06 1.40
C HIS A 86 23.75 -9.11 2.30
N GLN A 87 23.88 -9.59 3.53
CA GLN A 87 22.78 -9.62 4.51
C GLN A 87 22.26 -8.21 4.79
N SER A 88 23.15 -7.24 4.99
CA SER A 88 22.76 -5.83 5.17
C SER A 88 22.07 -5.27 3.92
N ARG A 89 22.54 -5.61 2.71
CA ARG A 89 21.91 -5.18 1.46
C ARG A 89 20.51 -5.76 1.29
N GLU A 90 20.34 -7.05 1.56
CA GLU A 90 19.03 -7.70 1.52
C GLU A 90 18.09 -7.16 2.59
N GLN A 91 18.59 -6.89 3.81
CA GLN A 91 17.82 -6.23 4.86
C GLN A 91 17.41 -4.80 4.47
N ILE A 92 18.32 -4.00 3.90
CA ILE A 92 18.01 -2.66 3.38
C ILE A 92 16.97 -2.75 2.27
N ARG A 93 17.11 -3.71 1.35
CA ARG A 93 16.15 -3.94 0.27
C ARG A 93 14.78 -4.34 0.81
N ASN A 94 14.74 -5.17 1.85
CA ASN A 94 13.51 -5.59 2.50
C ASN A 94 12.85 -4.41 3.22
N LEU A 95 13.61 -3.63 4.00
CA LEU A 95 13.09 -2.43 4.68
C LEU A 95 12.62 -1.34 3.70
N ALA A 96 13.26 -1.24 2.54
CA ALA A 96 12.88 -0.27 1.51
C ALA A 96 11.56 -0.63 0.83
N ASN A 97 11.17 -1.90 0.78
CA ASN A 97 10.09 -2.40 -0.06
C ASN A 97 8.96 -3.14 0.67
N TYR A 98 9.15 -3.53 1.93
CA TYR A 98 8.18 -4.33 2.68
C TYR A 98 7.89 -3.71 4.05
N ASP A 99 6.66 -3.90 4.52
CA ASP A 99 6.23 -3.59 5.87
C ASP A 99 6.82 -4.63 6.85
N PRO A 100 7.53 -4.21 7.91
CA PRO A 100 8.22 -5.12 8.81
C PRO A 100 7.28 -5.92 9.73
N LEU A 101 6.04 -5.47 9.94
CA LEU A 101 5.06 -6.18 10.75
C LEU A 101 4.40 -7.28 9.92
N THR A 102 3.83 -6.92 8.76
CA THR A 102 3.00 -7.85 7.98
C THR A 102 3.77 -8.63 6.93
N GLY A 103 4.99 -8.19 6.58
CA GLY A 103 5.78 -8.75 5.48
C GLY A 103 5.20 -8.44 4.09
N LEU A 104 4.12 -7.66 4.01
CA LEU A 104 3.53 -7.22 2.75
C LEU A 104 4.39 -6.13 2.09
N PRO A 105 4.30 -5.97 0.76
CA PRO A 105 4.77 -4.76 0.09
C PRO A 105 4.38 -3.49 0.86
N ASN A 106 5.31 -2.54 0.94
CA ASN A 106 5.03 -1.20 1.46
C ASN A 106 4.55 -0.29 0.32
N ARG A 107 4.28 1.00 0.63
CA ARG A 107 3.84 1.98 -0.36
C ARG A 107 4.78 2.10 -1.57
N VAL A 108 6.10 2.00 -1.38
CA VAL A 108 7.08 2.13 -2.47
C VAL A 108 6.94 0.97 -3.46
N LEU A 109 6.95 -0.27 -2.96
CA LEU A 109 6.81 -1.44 -3.82
C LEU A 109 5.42 -1.54 -4.45
N PHE A 110 4.38 -1.14 -3.71
CA PHE A 110 3.02 -1.07 -4.24
C PHE A 110 2.92 -0.16 -5.46
N MET A 111 3.46 1.07 -5.37
CA MET A 111 3.40 2.03 -6.48
C MET A 111 4.12 1.50 -7.72
N GLN A 112 5.29 0.90 -7.55
CA GLN A 112 6.02 0.27 -8.66
C GLN A 112 5.21 -0.85 -9.34
N GLN A 113 4.53 -1.67 -8.54
CA GLN A 113 3.70 -2.77 -9.07
C GLN A 113 2.42 -2.24 -9.75
N LEU A 114 1.84 -1.16 -9.24
CA LEU A 114 0.68 -0.51 -9.83
C LEU A 114 1.01 0.15 -11.17
N GLU A 115 2.13 0.87 -11.25
CA GLU A 115 2.65 1.45 -12.50
C GLU A 115 2.84 0.36 -13.57
N ALA A 116 3.51 -0.74 -13.20
CA ALA A 116 3.71 -1.86 -14.11
C ALA A 116 2.40 -2.52 -14.56
N ALA A 117 1.41 -2.65 -13.66
CA ALA A 117 0.10 -3.19 -13.99
C ALA A 117 -0.68 -2.27 -14.96
N ILE A 118 -0.61 -0.95 -14.76
CA ILE A 118 -1.24 0.05 -15.64
C ILE A 118 -0.58 0.02 -17.02
N GLU A 119 0.74 0.02 -17.10
CA GLU A 119 1.47 -0.05 -18.39
C GLU A 119 1.07 -1.29 -19.19
N LYS A 120 1.03 -2.46 -18.53
CA LYS A 120 0.60 -3.71 -19.13
C LYS A 120 -0.86 -3.66 -19.61
N ALA A 121 -1.75 -3.09 -18.80
CA ALA A 121 -3.16 -2.95 -19.14
C ALA A 121 -3.38 -1.98 -20.30
N GLY A 122 -2.67 -0.86 -20.34
CA GLY A 122 -2.72 0.13 -21.43
C GLY A 122 -2.30 -0.45 -22.78
N ALA A 123 -1.28 -1.32 -22.80
CA ALA A 123 -0.87 -2.01 -24.02
C ALA A 123 -1.86 -3.10 -24.48
N GLY A 124 -2.58 -3.72 -23.53
CA GLY A 124 -3.48 -4.87 -23.78
C GLY A 124 -4.97 -4.56 -23.82
N HIS A 125 -5.38 -3.29 -23.65
CA HIS A 125 -6.78 -2.90 -23.38
C HIS A 125 -7.39 -3.61 -22.15
N GLY A 126 -6.58 -3.87 -21.12
CA GLY A 126 -6.99 -4.48 -19.88
C GLY A 126 -7.54 -3.47 -18.86
N ARG A 127 -8.25 -3.96 -17.84
CA ARG A 127 -8.68 -3.17 -16.68
C ARG A 127 -7.85 -3.52 -15.44
N VAL A 128 -7.63 -2.53 -14.59
CA VAL A 128 -6.98 -2.68 -13.29
C VAL A 128 -7.82 -1.96 -12.25
N ALA A 129 -8.12 -2.58 -11.12
CA ALA A 129 -8.73 -1.88 -9.99
C ALA A 129 -7.72 -1.72 -8.85
N VAL A 130 -7.80 -0.57 -8.19
CA VAL A 130 -7.14 -0.30 -6.92
C VAL A 130 -8.20 -0.23 -5.84
N MET A 131 -8.01 -0.99 -4.77
CA MET A 131 -8.85 -0.90 -3.57
C MET A 131 -8.03 -0.37 -2.41
N PHE A 132 -8.61 0.57 -1.66
CA PHE A 132 -8.07 1.13 -0.44
C PHE A 132 -8.92 0.69 0.75
N PHE A 133 -8.29 0.12 1.76
CA PHE A 133 -8.93 -0.42 2.95
C PHE A 133 -8.43 0.34 4.17
N ASP A 134 -9.34 0.66 5.08
CA ASP A 134 -9.02 1.21 6.39
C ASP A 134 -9.85 0.50 7.46
N LEU A 135 -9.21 0.11 8.55
CA LEU A 135 -9.89 -0.55 9.67
C LEU A 135 -10.66 0.48 10.50
N ASP A 136 -11.97 0.30 10.56
CA ASP A 136 -12.82 1.19 11.34
C ASP A 136 -12.48 1.12 12.83
N ARG A 137 -12.22 2.29 13.42
CA ARG A 137 -11.96 2.46 14.85
C ARG A 137 -10.74 1.69 15.38
N PHE A 138 -9.76 1.39 14.53
CA PHE A 138 -8.53 0.69 14.94
C PHE A 138 -7.81 1.37 16.12
N LYS A 139 -7.75 2.71 16.13
CA LYS A 139 -7.21 3.47 17.27
C LYS A 139 -7.90 3.12 18.59
N GLY A 140 -9.22 2.95 18.59
CA GLY A 140 -9.97 2.56 19.79
C GLY A 140 -9.63 1.15 20.28
N ILE A 141 -9.29 0.23 19.35
CA ILE A 141 -8.80 -1.11 19.69
C ILE A 141 -7.43 -1.00 20.38
N ASN A 142 -6.50 -0.22 19.82
CA ASN A 142 -5.19 0.01 20.43
C ASN A 142 -5.29 0.66 21.81
N ASP A 143 -6.15 1.67 21.94
CA ASP A 143 -6.34 2.40 23.20
C ASP A 143 -6.95 1.52 24.29
N THR A 144 -7.77 0.51 23.92
CA THR A 144 -8.49 -0.36 24.87
C THR A 144 -7.75 -1.67 25.18
N LEU A 145 -7.18 -2.32 24.15
CA LEU A 145 -6.59 -3.66 24.23
C LEU A 145 -5.06 -3.65 24.08
N GLY A 146 -4.47 -2.49 23.78
CA GLY A 146 -3.03 -2.31 23.62
C GLY A 146 -2.52 -2.62 22.22
N HIS A 147 -1.36 -2.04 21.89
CA HIS A 147 -0.74 -2.15 20.57
C HIS A 147 -0.42 -3.59 20.15
N ALA A 148 -0.07 -4.49 21.08
CA ALA A 148 0.20 -5.89 20.75
C ALA A 148 -1.03 -6.62 20.18
N VAL A 149 -2.24 -6.28 20.64
CA VAL A 149 -3.49 -6.82 20.08
C VAL A 149 -3.76 -6.20 18.72
N GLY A 150 -3.54 -4.89 18.56
CA GLY A 150 -3.65 -4.22 17.27
C GLY A 150 -2.71 -4.79 16.21
N ASP A 151 -1.45 -5.05 16.55
CA ASP A 151 -0.47 -5.65 15.65
C ASP A 151 -0.91 -7.04 15.18
N ARG A 152 -1.46 -7.86 16.08
CA ARG A 152 -2.04 -9.17 15.72
C ARG A 152 -3.30 -9.06 14.88
N LEU A 153 -4.13 -8.05 15.13
CA LEU A 153 -5.27 -7.78 14.27
C LEU A 153 -4.82 -7.44 12.85
N LEU A 154 -3.78 -6.60 12.69
CA LEU A 154 -3.21 -6.27 11.38
C LEU A 154 -2.65 -7.51 10.65
N LEU A 155 -2.01 -8.43 11.39
CA LEU A 155 -1.58 -9.73 10.84
C LEU A 155 -2.78 -10.61 10.43
N GLY A 156 -3.85 -10.61 11.23
CA GLY A 156 -5.08 -11.32 10.88
C GLY A 156 -5.75 -10.75 9.62
N ILE A 157 -5.77 -9.42 9.47
CA ILE A 157 -6.29 -8.74 8.29
C ILE A 157 -5.47 -9.11 7.06
N SER A 158 -4.13 -9.05 7.15
CA SER A 158 -3.27 -9.39 5.99
C SER A 158 -3.52 -10.82 5.51
N GLN A 159 -3.66 -11.77 6.43
CA GLN A 159 -3.96 -13.16 6.11
C GLN A 159 -5.35 -13.32 5.47
N ARG A 160 -6.40 -12.71 6.05
CA ARG A 160 -7.76 -12.81 5.48
C ARG A 160 -7.90 -12.11 4.14
N LEU A 161 -7.21 -10.99 3.93
CA LEU A 161 -7.13 -10.36 2.61
C LEU A 161 -6.49 -11.31 1.60
N ALA A 162 -5.38 -11.97 1.95
CA ALA A 162 -4.73 -12.95 1.08
C ALA A 162 -5.65 -14.13 0.72
N GLU A 163 -6.47 -14.61 1.66
CA GLU A 163 -7.47 -15.66 1.40
C GLU A 163 -8.58 -15.22 0.43
N CYS A 164 -8.88 -13.91 0.38
CA CYS A 164 -9.91 -13.36 -0.49
C CYS A 164 -9.44 -13.12 -1.92
N LEU A 165 -8.14 -13.19 -2.18
CA LEU A 165 -7.51 -12.69 -3.39
C LEU A 165 -6.86 -13.79 -4.23
N ARG A 166 -6.75 -13.55 -5.53
CA ARG A 166 -6.09 -14.45 -6.49
C ARG A 166 -4.58 -14.27 -6.37
N ARG A 167 -3.82 -15.27 -6.83
CA ARG A 167 -2.35 -15.23 -6.79
C ARG A 167 -1.72 -14.08 -7.58
N ILE A 168 -2.43 -13.55 -8.58
CA ILE A 168 -1.97 -12.41 -9.39
C ILE A 168 -2.30 -11.06 -8.75
N ASP A 169 -3.22 -11.03 -7.78
CA ASP A 169 -3.60 -9.82 -7.07
C ASP A 169 -2.48 -9.46 -6.09
N VAL A 170 -2.27 -8.17 -5.88
CA VAL A 170 -1.22 -7.65 -5.00
C VAL A 170 -1.85 -7.03 -3.77
N ILE A 171 -1.29 -7.30 -2.59
CA ILE A 171 -1.69 -6.66 -1.33
C ILE A 171 -0.50 -5.90 -0.81
N ALA A 172 -0.73 -4.69 -0.30
CA ALA A 172 0.29 -3.90 0.37
C ALA A 172 -0.29 -3.24 1.62
N ARG A 173 0.59 -2.91 2.57
CA ARG A 173 0.26 -2.06 3.71
C ARG A 173 0.98 -0.72 3.54
N VAL A 174 0.22 0.36 3.44
CA VAL A 174 0.79 1.69 3.17
C VAL A 174 1.17 2.43 4.44
N GLY A 175 0.53 2.10 5.57
CA GLY A 175 0.87 2.61 6.89
C GLY A 175 -0.27 2.39 7.88
N GLY A 176 0.01 2.43 9.19
CA GLY A 176 -1.03 2.36 10.22
C GLY A 176 -1.98 1.16 10.04
N ASP A 177 -3.25 1.46 9.86
CA ASP A 177 -4.37 0.54 9.62
C ASP A 177 -4.84 0.51 8.15
N GLU A 178 -4.01 1.01 7.25
CA GLU A 178 -4.35 1.17 5.84
C GLU A 178 -3.71 0.08 4.97
N PHE A 179 -4.55 -0.64 4.24
CA PHE A 179 -4.14 -1.64 3.26
C PHE A 179 -4.61 -1.23 1.87
N VAL A 180 -3.87 -1.65 0.86
CA VAL A 180 -4.24 -1.41 -0.54
C VAL A 180 -4.06 -2.68 -1.34
N VAL A 181 -4.91 -2.85 -2.35
CA VAL A 181 -4.92 -4.03 -3.22
C VAL A 181 -4.94 -3.60 -4.67
N ILE A 182 -4.15 -4.28 -5.50
CA ILE A 182 -4.19 -4.20 -6.96
C ILE A 182 -4.88 -5.43 -7.48
N LEU A 183 -5.92 -5.24 -8.29
CA LEU A 183 -6.58 -6.29 -9.05
C LEU A 183 -6.24 -6.11 -10.53
N PRO A 184 -5.17 -6.74 -11.03
CA PRO A 184 -4.82 -6.67 -12.44
C PRO A 184 -5.72 -7.60 -13.28
N GLU A 185 -5.73 -7.36 -14.59
CA GLU A 185 -6.34 -8.23 -15.60
C GLU A 185 -7.82 -8.53 -15.33
N LEU A 186 -8.56 -7.50 -14.91
CA LEU A 186 -10.01 -7.61 -14.71
C LEU A 186 -10.74 -7.71 -16.05
N LYS A 187 -11.79 -8.55 -16.08
CA LYS A 187 -12.67 -8.67 -17.24
C LYS A 187 -13.65 -7.51 -17.34
N ASP A 188 -14.21 -7.12 -16.21
CA ASP A 188 -15.23 -6.10 -16.05
C ASP A 188 -15.17 -5.51 -14.64
N ASP A 189 -16.00 -4.50 -14.41
CA ASP A 189 -16.11 -3.85 -13.11
C ASP A 189 -16.80 -4.72 -12.06
N GLU A 190 -17.69 -5.63 -12.47
CA GLU A 190 -18.42 -6.54 -11.57
C GLU A 190 -17.47 -7.50 -10.85
N GLU A 191 -16.39 -7.95 -11.52
CA GLU A 191 -15.35 -8.78 -10.91
C GLU A 191 -14.68 -8.07 -9.73
N ALA A 192 -14.39 -6.78 -9.86
CA ALA A 192 -13.81 -5.98 -8.79
C ALA A 192 -14.83 -5.77 -7.65
N GLU A 193 -16.09 -5.46 -7.96
CA GLU A 193 -17.16 -5.31 -6.95
C GLU A 193 -17.38 -6.60 -6.15
N ALA A 194 -17.34 -7.76 -6.81
CA ALA A 194 -17.43 -9.06 -6.16
C ALA A 194 -16.26 -9.34 -5.21
N VAL A 195 -15.05 -8.87 -5.55
CA VAL A 195 -13.88 -8.94 -4.67
C VAL A 195 -14.07 -8.02 -3.46
N ALA A 196 -14.51 -6.78 -3.65
CA ALA A 196 -14.76 -5.85 -2.55
C ALA A 196 -15.80 -6.41 -1.56
N ALA A 197 -16.93 -6.91 -2.06
CA ALA A 197 -17.98 -7.51 -1.25
C ALA A 197 -17.50 -8.75 -0.48
N ARG A 198 -16.68 -9.60 -1.12
CA ARG A 198 -16.07 -10.77 -0.48
C ARG A 198 -15.12 -10.37 0.65
N CYS A 199 -14.23 -9.42 0.39
CA CYS A 199 -13.31 -8.89 1.41
C CYS A 199 -14.08 -8.28 2.58
N LEU A 200 -15.08 -7.43 2.30
CA LEU A 200 -15.89 -6.80 3.34
C LEU A 200 -16.54 -7.84 4.26
N LYS A 201 -17.16 -8.87 3.67
CA LYS A 201 -17.81 -9.94 4.43
C LYS A 201 -16.81 -10.70 5.30
N ARG A 202 -15.67 -11.13 4.72
CA ARG A 202 -14.67 -11.95 5.41
C ARG A 202 -13.94 -11.19 6.52
N LEU A 203 -13.68 -9.91 6.30
CA LEU A 203 -13.00 -9.05 7.28
C LEU A 203 -13.91 -8.62 8.42
N SER A 204 -15.23 -8.67 8.24
CA SER A 204 -16.23 -8.39 9.31
C SER A 204 -16.41 -9.54 10.32
N GLU A 205 -15.85 -10.72 10.06
CA GLU A 205 -15.91 -11.86 10.97
C GLU A 205 -15.01 -11.63 12.20
N ALA A 206 -15.35 -12.21 13.35
CA ALA A 206 -14.55 -12.06 14.57
C ALA A 206 -13.13 -12.60 14.40
N PHE A 207 -12.12 -11.87 14.89
CA PHE A 207 -10.72 -12.32 14.95
C PHE A 207 -10.45 -12.95 16.31
N ASP A 208 -10.00 -14.20 16.33
CA ASP A 208 -9.50 -14.83 17.56
C ASP A 208 -8.04 -14.40 17.78
N ILE A 209 -7.82 -13.57 18.80
CA ILE A 209 -6.51 -13.08 19.19
C ILE A 209 -6.26 -13.53 20.63
N GLU A 210 -5.43 -14.55 20.80
CA GLU A 210 -5.11 -15.16 22.12
C GLU A 210 -6.35 -15.64 22.90
N GLY A 211 -7.36 -16.17 22.22
CA GLY A 211 -8.59 -16.65 22.86
C GLY A 211 -9.59 -15.54 23.17
N GLN A 212 -9.36 -14.33 22.67
CA GLN A 212 -10.30 -13.21 22.72
C GLN A 212 -10.86 -12.92 21.34
N GLU A 213 -12.19 -12.83 21.24
CA GLU A 213 -12.86 -12.41 20.01
C GLU A 213 -12.81 -10.88 19.87
N VAL A 214 -12.12 -10.41 18.83
CA VAL A 214 -12.02 -9.00 18.47
C VAL A 214 -12.83 -8.76 17.20
N PHE A 215 -13.75 -7.78 17.27
CA PHE A 215 -14.55 -7.35 16.14
C PHE A 215 -13.99 -6.06 15.55
N SER A 216 -13.75 -6.06 14.25
CA SER A 216 -13.38 -4.88 13.48
C SER A 216 -14.10 -4.93 12.14
N THR A 217 -14.47 -3.76 11.62
CA THR A 217 -15.03 -3.61 10.28
C THR A 217 -14.05 -2.82 9.42
N VAL A 218 -14.24 -2.85 8.11
CA VAL A 218 -13.40 -2.10 7.18
C VAL A 218 -14.24 -1.19 6.31
N SER A 219 -13.70 -0.02 6.03
CA SER A 219 -14.20 0.88 4.99
C SER A 219 -13.34 0.71 3.75
N ILE A 220 -13.96 0.45 2.60
CA ILE A 220 -13.27 0.13 1.34
C ILE A 220 -13.60 1.18 0.28
N GLY A 221 -12.59 1.71 -0.38
CA GLY A 221 -12.70 2.55 -1.56
C GLY A 221 -12.12 1.86 -2.78
N MET A 222 -12.70 2.07 -3.95
CA MET A 222 -12.25 1.44 -5.19
C MET A 222 -12.15 2.44 -6.32
N ALA A 223 -11.09 2.38 -7.12
CA ALA A 223 -10.95 3.14 -8.37
C ALA A 223 -10.40 2.22 -9.47
N CYS A 224 -10.89 2.36 -10.69
CA CYS A 224 -10.52 1.51 -11.81
C CYS A 224 -9.84 2.27 -12.95
N PHE A 225 -8.73 1.73 -13.43
CA PHE A 225 -8.12 2.11 -14.70
C PHE A 225 -8.93 1.54 -15.87
N PRO A 226 -9.16 2.31 -16.95
CA PRO A 226 -8.73 3.70 -17.16
C PRO A 226 -9.75 4.76 -16.72
N ASP A 227 -10.94 4.37 -16.28
CA ASP A 227 -12.11 5.24 -16.13
C ASP A 227 -11.96 6.25 -14.98
N ASP A 228 -11.34 5.83 -13.87
CA ASP A 228 -11.18 6.60 -12.64
C ASP A 228 -9.76 7.19 -12.49
N GLY A 229 -8.90 7.05 -13.51
CA GLY A 229 -7.53 7.57 -13.50
C GLY A 229 -6.61 6.84 -14.47
N GLN A 230 -5.65 7.57 -15.05
CA GLN A 230 -4.68 7.01 -16.00
C GLN A 230 -3.28 6.78 -15.39
N GLU A 231 -3.04 7.28 -14.18
CA GLU A 231 -1.76 7.21 -13.48
C GLU A 231 -1.94 6.56 -12.11
N ALA A 232 -0.90 5.88 -11.62
CA ALA A 232 -0.92 5.16 -10.35
C ALA A 232 -1.31 6.05 -9.16
N GLU A 233 -0.72 7.25 -9.05
CA GLU A 233 -1.00 8.19 -7.95
C GLU A 233 -2.44 8.70 -8.01
N ALA A 234 -2.96 8.94 -9.22
CA ALA A 234 -4.34 9.38 -9.41
C ALA A 234 -5.35 8.30 -8.98
N LEU A 235 -5.13 7.04 -9.39
CA LEU A 235 -5.98 5.92 -8.99
C LEU A 235 -5.94 5.67 -7.48
N LEU A 236 -4.75 5.68 -6.89
CA LEU A 236 -4.60 5.48 -5.45
C LEU A 236 -5.35 6.57 -4.66
N LYS A 237 -5.18 7.84 -5.05
CA LYS A 237 -5.87 8.98 -4.43
C LYS A 237 -7.39 8.89 -4.59
N ASN A 238 -7.87 8.47 -5.76
CA ASN A 238 -9.29 8.33 -6.02
C ASN A 238 -9.90 7.16 -5.25
N ALA A 239 -9.17 6.05 -5.07
CA ALA A 239 -9.57 4.95 -4.21
C ALA A 239 -9.59 5.37 -2.72
N GLU A 240 -8.59 6.11 -2.25
CA GLU A 240 -8.56 6.68 -0.90
C GLU A 240 -9.77 7.60 -0.66
N PHE A 241 -10.10 8.47 -1.61
CA PHE A 241 -11.27 9.34 -1.51
C PHE A 241 -12.58 8.56 -1.45
N ALA A 242 -12.73 7.51 -2.26
CA ALA A 242 -13.90 6.63 -2.19
C ALA A 242 -14.00 5.90 -0.84
N MET A 243 -12.86 5.51 -0.24
CA MET A 243 -12.82 4.90 1.09
C MET A 243 -13.29 5.90 2.16
N TYR A 244 -12.84 7.15 2.05
CA TYR A 244 -13.31 8.21 2.93
C TYR A 244 -14.83 8.41 2.84
N GLN A 245 -15.40 8.38 1.62
CA GLN A 245 -16.87 8.40 1.46
C GLN A 245 -17.56 7.17 2.08
N ALA A 246 -16.93 6.00 2.05
CA ALA A 246 -17.46 4.82 2.74
C ALA A 246 -17.50 5.04 4.26
N LYS A 247 -16.48 5.70 4.83
CA LYS A 247 -16.47 6.08 6.26
C LYS A 247 -17.57 7.06 6.62
N GLU A 248 -17.77 8.10 5.82
CA GLU A 248 -18.86 9.07 6.03
C GLU A 248 -20.23 8.45 5.84
N GLY A 249 -20.35 7.51 4.89
CA GLY A 249 -21.58 6.80 4.55
C GLY A 249 -22.02 5.74 5.56
N GLY A 250 -21.40 5.66 6.74
CA GLY A 250 -21.78 4.75 7.82
C GLY A 250 -20.75 3.68 8.19
N ARG A 251 -19.59 3.64 7.50
CA ARG A 251 -18.54 2.60 7.66
C ARG A 251 -19.03 1.20 7.30
N ASN A 252 -18.16 0.20 7.43
CA ASN A 252 -18.47 -1.21 7.13
C ASN A 252 -19.13 -1.40 5.76
N THR A 253 -18.58 -0.73 4.74
CA THR A 253 -19.10 -0.76 3.38
C THR A 253 -17.98 -0.50 2.39
N TRP A 254 -18.28 -0.68 1.11
CA TRP A 254 -17.39 -0.29 0.04
C TRP A 254 -18.04 0.75 -0.87
N ARG A 255 -17.22 1.62 -1.46
CA ARG A 255 -17.66 2.62 -2.45
C ARG A 255 -16.72 2.60 -3.64
N ARG A 256 -17.28 2.67 -4.84
CA ARG A 256 -16.52 2.98 -6.05
C ARG A 256 -16.37 4.49 -6.18
N PHE A 257 -15.19 4.93 -6.61
CA PHE A 257 -14.97 6.29 -7.05
C PHE A 257 -15.92 6.60 -8.21
N CYS A 258 -16.53 7.77 -8.15
CA CYS A 258 -17.37 8.27 -9.23
C CYS A 258 -17.20 9.79 -9.29
N LEU A 259 -16.80 10.31 -10.46
CA LEU A 259 -16.63 11.75 -10.67
C LEU A 259 -17.92 12.54 -10.40
N GLU A 260 -19.11 11.93 -10.56
CA GLU A 260 -20.39 12.56 -10.27
C GLU A 260 -20.59 12.82 -8.76
N HIS A 261 -19.99 12.01 -7.88
CA HIS A 261 -19.98 12.26 -6.43
C HIS A 261 -18.99 13.37 -6.02
N ASN A 262 -17.98 13.67 -6.86
CA ASN A 262 -17.01 14.74 -6.61
C ASN A 262 -17.63 16.13 -6.78
N ALA A 263 -18.59 16.28 -7.70
CA ALA A 263 -19.41 17.49 -7.79
C ALA A 263 -20.16 17.73 -6.48
N GLY A 264 -20.72 16.67 -5.87
CA GLY A 264 -21.46 16.77 -4.61
C GLY A 264 -20.61 17.18 -3.41
N ALA A 265 -19.36 16.71 -3.30
CA ALA A 265 -18.48 17.07 -2.18
C ALA A 265 -17.97 18.53 -2.27
N VAL A 266 -17.57 18.96 -3.48
CA VAL A 266 -17.18 20.37 -3.72
C VAL A 266 -18.39 21.28 -3.62
N GLU A 267 -19.52 20.91 -4.21
CA GLU A 267 -20.79 21.63 -4.08
C GLU A 267 -21.19 21.74 -2.61
N ARG A 268 -21.06 20.67 -1.81
CA ARG A 268 -21.35 20.70 -0.37
C ARG A 268 -20.45 21.65 0.39
N LEU A 269 -19.14 21.66 0.13
CA LEU A 269 -18.21 22.61 0.77
C LEU A 269 -18.53 24.07 0.40
N VAL A 270 -18.84 24.32 -0.88
CA VAL A 270 -19.25 25.65 -1.37
C VAL A 270 -20.57 26.07 -0.73
N LEU A 271 -21.55 25.17 -0.65
CA LEU A 271 -22.84 25.44 -0.04
C LEU A 271 -22.72 25.63 1.49
N GLU A 272 -21.90 24.85 2.18
CA GLU A 272 -21.68 25.00 3.64
C GLU A 272 -21.00 26.34 3.96
N THR A 273 -19.94 26.67 3.24
CA THR A 273 -19.22 27.95 3.39
C THR A 273 -20.13 29.12 3.03
N GLY A 274 -20.89 29.01 1.94
CA GLY A 274 -21.86 30.01 1.52
C GLY A 274 -22.96 30.19 2.56
N LEU A 275 -23.52 29.11 3.10
CA LEU A 275 -24.63 29.16 4.04
C LEU A 275 -24.25 29.82 5.37
N ARG A 276 -22.99 29.63 5.83
CA ARG A 276 -22.47 30.33 7.02
C ARG A 276 -22.46 31.85 6.82
N HIS A 277 -22.14 32.33 5.62
CA HIS A 277 -22.18 33.76 5.29
C HIS A 277 -23.59 34.25 4.89
N ALA A 278 -24.46 33.37 4.41
CA ALA A 278 -25.79 33.73 3.91
C ALA A 278 -26.67 34.40 4.97
N LEU A 279 -26.53 34.00 6.24
CA LEU A 279 -27.20 34.63 7.39
C LEU A 279 -26.71 36.07 7.62
N GLU A 280 -25.40 36.29 7.55
CA GLU A 280 -24.79 37.61 7.78
C GLU A 280 -25.02 38.55 6.60
N ASN A 281 -25.07 38.01 5.38
CA ASN A 281 -25.21 38.77 4.13
C ASN A 281 -26.65 39.01 3.69
N GLY A 282 -27.66 38.51 4.42
CA GLY A 282 -29.08 38.67 4.07
C GLY A 282 -29.46 37.95 2.77
N GLU A 283 -28.81 36.83 2.45
CA GLU A 283 -29.03 36.05 1.23
C GLU A 283 -30.20 35.05 1.36
N LEU A 284 -30.67 34.83 2.59
CA LEU A 284 -31.84 34.03 2.92
C LEU A 284 -33.10 34.90 2.94
N PHE A 285 -34.17 34.44 2.28
CA PHE A 285 -35.44 35.15 2.23
C PHE A 285 -36.63 34.20 2.31
N LEU A 286 -37.79 34.72 2.65
CA LEU A 286 -39.04 33.95 2.76
C LEU A 286 -39.91 34.16 1.52
N GLN A 287 -40.35 33.06 0.92
CA GLN A 287 -41.52 33.04 0.05
C GLN A 287 -42.71 32.53 0.83
N TYR A 288 -43.91 32.90 0.40
CA TYR A 288 -45.13 32.51 1.10
C TYR A 288 -46.09 31.80 0.17
N GLN A 289 -46.56 30.62 0.59
CA GLN A 289 -47.53 29.84 -0.14
C GLN A 289 -48.89 29.88 0.57
N PRO A 290 -49.96 30.39 -0.06
CA PRO A 290 -51.28 30.42 0.56
C PRO A 290 -51.85 29.03 0.71
N GLN A 291 -52.43 28.77 1.88
CA GLN A 291 -53.18 27.56 2.18
C GLN A 291 -54.67 27.90 2.20
N VAL A 292 -55.47 27.09 1.52
CA VAL A 292 -56.92 27.25 1.42
C VAL A 292 -57.62 26.04 2.03
N LEU A 293 -58.79 26.27 2.63
CA LEU A 293 -59.63 25.21 3.16
C LEU A 293 -60.17 24.37 2.01
N ALA A 294 -60.00 23.05 2.07
CA ALA A 294 -60.39 22.14 1.00
C ALA A 294 -61.92 22.09 0.78
N GLU A 295 -62.71 22.39 1.80
CA GLU A 295 -64.18 22.31 1.77
C GLU A 295 -64.82 23.44 0.96
N ASP A 296 -64.28 24.66 1.04
CA ASP A 296 -64.93 25.86 0.50
C ASP A 296 -63.96 26.85 -0.18
N GLY A 297 -62.67 26.52 -0.26
CA GLY A 297 -61.65 27.34 -0.90
C GLY A 297 -61.36 28.65 -0.17
N ARG A 298 -61.89 28.86 1.05
CA ARG A 298 -61.59 30.06 1.82
C ARG A 298 -60.14 30.05 2.30
N TRP A 299 -59.59 31.25 2.41
CA TRP A 299 -58.22 31.44 2.86
C TRP A 299 -58.04 30.93 4.31
N GLY A 300 -57.12 29.98 4.50
CA GLY A 300 -56.85 29.34 5.78
C GLY A 300 -55.53 29.78 6.42
N GLY A 301 -54.58 30.29 5.63
CA GLY A 301 -53.30 30.78 6.12
C GLY A 301 -52.23 30.87 5.04
N MET A 302 -50.97 31.00 5.45
CA MET A 302 -49.80 30.97 4.56
C MET A 302 -48.68 30.17 5.22
N GLU A 303 -47.99 29.37 4.41
CA GLU A 303 -46.74 28.70 4.78
C GLU A 303 -45.56 29.58 4.38
N ALA A 304 -44.65 29.85 5.32
CA ALA A 304 -43.42 30.58 5.07
C ALA A 304 -42.32 29.59 4.67
N LEU A 305 -41.83 29.70 3.45
CA LEU A 305 -40.86 28.80 2.86
C LEU A 305 -39.52 29.54 2.68
N CYS A 306 -38.49 29.07 3.37
CA CYS A 306 -37.14 29.60 3.25
C CYS A 306 -36.58 29.39 1.83
N ARG A 307 -35.86 30.39 1.32
CA ARG A 307 -35.18 30.40 0.03
C ARG A 307 -33.80 31.01 0.21
N TRP A 308 -32.85 30.56 -0.59
CA TRP A 308 -31.50 31.07 -0.57
C TRP A 308 -31.07 31.56 -1.95
N GLN A 309 -30.71 32.84 -2.03
CA GLN A 309 -30.14 33.44 -3.24
C GLN A 309 -28.61 33.52 -3.09
N HIS A 310 -27.90 32.50 -3.57
CA HIS A 310 -26.44 32.51 -3.53
C HIS A 310 -25.88 33.44 -4.62
N PRO A 311 -24.86 34.26 -4.33
CA PRO A 311 -24.31 35.26 -5.27
C PRO A 311 -23.78 34.66 -6.58
N TYR A 312 -23.29 33.42 -6.55
CA TYR A 312 -22.71 32.75 -7.72
C TYR A 312 -23.55 31.58 -8.26
N LEU A 313 -24.37 30.95 -7.41
CA LEU A 313 -25.13 29.73 -7.78
C LEU A 313 -26.60 30.05 -8.09
N GLY A 314 -27.03 31.29 -7.86
CA GLY A 314 -28.41 31.69 -8.06
C GLY A 314 -29.32 31.15 -6.96
N LEU A 315 -30.57 30.86 -7.31
CA LEU A 315 -31.56 30.35 -6.36
C LEU A 315 -31.27 28.89 -6.02
N VAL A 316 -30.82 28.65 -4.80
CA VAL A 316 -30.52 27.29 -4.30
C VAL A 316 -31.78 26.69 -3.67
N PRO A 317 -32.23 25.50 -4.10
CA PRO A 317 -33.45 24.90 -3.59
C PRO A 317 -33.28 24.39 -2.14
N PRO A 318 -34.34 24.45 -1.30
CA PRO A 318 -34.28 24.02 0.11
C PRO A 318 -33.77 22.60 0.32
N VAL A 319 -34.12 21.68 -0.58
CA VAL A 319 -33.67 20.28 -0.54
C VAL A 319 -32.14 20.11 -0.60
N LYS A 320 -31.42 21.11 -1.12
CA LYS A 320 -29.95 21.09 -1.20
C LYS A 320 -29.28 21.66 0.05
N PHE A 321 -29.80 22.74 0.63
CA PHE A 321 -29.10 23.43 1.72
C PHE A 321 -29.63 23.10 3.12
N ILE A 322 -30.89 22.66 3.28
CA ILE A 322 -31.43 22.31 4.60
C ILE A 322 -30.65 21.15 5.25
N PRO A 323 -30.38 20.01 4.56
CA PRO A 323 -29.62 18.91 5.17
C PRO A 323 -28.20 19.32 5.56
N ILE A 324 -27.59 20.24 4.79
CA ILE A 324 -26.26 20.78 5.09
C ILE A 324 -26.33 21.65 6.34
N ALA A 325 -27.36 22.48 6.48
CA ALA A 325 -27.59 23.33 7.63
C ALA A 325 -27.79 22.52 8.93
N GLU A 326 -28.53 21.41 8.86
CA GLU A 326 -28.74 20.48 9.98
C GLU A 326 -27.43 19.80 10.40
N GLN A 327 -26.67 19.27 9.44
CA GLN A 327 -25.43 18.54 9.71
C GLN A 327 -24.28 19.44 10.18
N SER A 328 -24.26 20.70 9.74
CA SER A 328 -23.25 21.69 10.14
C SER A 328 -23.61 22.42 11.44
N GLY A 329 -24.74 22.09 12.07
CA GLY A 329 -25.22 22.73 13.29
C GLY A 329 -25.62 24.20 13.12
N LEU A 330 -25.87 24.64 11.88
CA LEU A 330 -26.39 25.97 11.57
C LEU A 330 -27.90 26.09 11.83
N ILE A 331 -28.61 24.97 11.85
CA ILE A 331 -29.94 24.85 12.43
C ILE A 331 -29.74 24.23 13.82
N GLY A 332 -29.87 25.06 14.85
CA GLY A 332 -29.86 24.61 16.25
C GLY A 332 -31.21 24.03 16.67
N GLU A 333 -31.19 23.26 17.76
CA GLU A 333 -32.39 22.82 18.52
C GLU A 333 -33.33 23.98 18.89
#